data_AF-W1WDP5-F1
#
_entry.id   AF-W1WDP5-F1
#
_cell.length_a   1.000
_cell.length_b   1.000
_cell.length_c   1.000
_cell.angle_alpha   90.00
_cell.angle_beta   90.00
_cell.angle_gamma   90.00
#
_symmetry.space_group_name_H-M   'P 1'
#
loop_
_entity.id
_entity.type
_entity.pdbx_description
1 polymer ?
#
loop_
_entity_poly.entity_id
_entity_poly.type
_entity_poly.pdbx_seq_one_letter_code
_entity_poly.pdbx_strand_id
1 'polypeptide(L)'
;MGLLTEAIKELPSLPSHMGTGHVRYSTTGSNNPRNIQPLVIHYQGGQIAVAHNGNLTNALAIRKRLEADGSIFQTTMDSEVIVNLIARSKAETQEERIADAARQIEGAFSLVITTNDSLVGVRDPQGFRPLCLGKTANGYVLSSESCALDAIKAEFIRH
;
A
#
# COMPACT_ATOMS: atom_id res chain seq x y z
N MET A 1 -9.42 15.55 -4.91
CA MET A 1 -9.17 15.68 -3.46
C MET A 1 -10.49 15.99 -2.79
N GLY A 2 -10.64 15.66 -1.51
CA GLY A 2 -11.91 15.81 -0.78
C GLY A 2 -12.37 14.48 -0.21
N LEU A 3 -13.63 14.42 0.19
CA LEU A 3 -14.30 13.19 0.62
C LEU A 3 -14.38 12.19 -0.54
N LEU A 4 -14.59 10.91 -0.21
CA LEU A 4 -14.70 9.84 -1.21
C LEU A 4 -15.73 10.17 -2.30
N THR A 5 -16.90 10.66 -1.90
CA THR A 5 -18.02 11.02 -2.78
C THR A 5 -17.75 12.24 -3.67
N GLU A 6 -16.79 13.09 -3.29
CA GLU A 6 -16.35 14.24 -4.09
C GLU A 6 -15.27 13.82 -5.09
N ALA A 7 -14.39 12.90 -4.67
CA ALA A 7 -13.26 12.42 -5.45
C ALA A 7 -13.67 11.38 -6.51
N ILE A 8 -14.64 10.53 -6.21
CA ILE A 8 -15.13 9.46 -7.10
C ILE A 8 -16.63 9.65 -7.29
N LYS A 9 -17.01 10.32 -8.37
CA LYS A 9 -18.43 10.53 -8.74
C LYS A 9 -19.03 9.30 -9.41
N GLU A 10 -18.24 8.64 -10.26
CA GLU A 10 -18.61 7.44 -10.97
C GLU A 10 -17.43 6.47 -10.92
N LEU A 11 -17.72 5.19 -10.67
CA LEU A 11 -16.70 4.15 -10.73
C LEU A 11 -16.45 3.80 -12.20
N PRO A 12 -15.20 3.91 -12.69
CA PRO A 12 -14.89 3.50 -14.04
C PRO A 12 -15.11 1.99 -14.19
N SER A 13 -15.49 1.54 -15.38
CA SER A 13 -15.43 0.12 -15.73
C SER A 13 -13.96 -0.32 -15.70
N LEU A 14 -13.61 -1.19 -14.74
CA LEU A 14 -12.27 -1.71 -14.61
C LEU A 14 -12.23 -3.12 -15.22
N PRO A 15 -11.34 -3.40 -16.18
CA PRO A 15 -11.19 -4.74 -16.76
C PRO A 15 -10.52 -5.75 -15.82
N SER A 16 -10.45 -5.44 -14.51
CA SER A 16 -9.76 -6.20 -13.47
C SER A 16 -10.72 -6.61 -12.37
N HIS A 17 -10.44 -7.77 -11.76
CA HIS A 17 -11.16 -8.28 -10.59
C HIS A 17 -10.44 -7.98 -9.26
N MET A 18 -9.31 -7.27 -9.31
CA MET A 18 -8.52 -6.86 -8.15
C MET A 18 -8.29 -5.35 -8.15
N GLY A 19 -8.29 -4.75 -6.97
CA GLY A 19 -8.00 -3.34 -6.79
C GLY A 19 -7.75 -2.99 -5.33
N THR A 20 -7.13 -1.84 -5.12
CA THR A 20 -6.88 -1.26 -3.80
C THR A 20 -7.32 0.20 -3.80
N GLY A 21 -7.84 0.67 -2.68
CA GLY A 21 -8.21 2.07 -2.46
C GLY A 21 -7.57 2.63 -1.20
N HIS A 22 -7.50 3.95 -1.10
CA HIS A 22 -6.96 4.60 0.09
C HIS A 22 -7.70 5.91 0.38
N VAL A 23 -8.06 6.13 1.64
CA VAL A 23 -8.55 7.41 2.15
C VAL A 23 -7.44 8.02 3.00
N ARG A 24 -6.93 9.18 2.59
CA ARG A 24 -5.78 9.81 3.26
C ARG A 24 -6.24 10.79 4.32
N TYR A 25 -5.85 10.52 5.57
CA TYR A 25 -5.75 11.57 6.58
C TYR A 25 -4.43 12.31 6.38
N SER A 26 -4.45 13.63 6.19
CA SER A 26 -3.22 14.37 5.94
C SER A 26 -2.40 14.47 7.24
N THR A 27 -1.42 13.58 7.39
CA THR A 27 -0.31 13.71 8.33
C THR A 27 0.79 14.57 7.70
N THR A 28 1.98 14.58 8.30
CA THR A 28 3.21 15.19 7.78
C THR A 28 3.41 14.91 6.29
N GLY A 29 3.78 15.94 5.53
CA GLY A 29 3.81 15.93 4.07
C GLY A 29 2.66 16.74 3.51
N SER A 30 2.98 17.74 2.67
CA SER A 30 2.00 18.70 2.17
C SER A 30 0.81 18.05 1.46
N ASN A 31 -0.32 18.77 1.41
CA ASN A 31 -1.45 18.51 0.53
C ASN A 31 -1.03 18.72 -0.94
N ASN A 32 -0.16 17.84 -1.40
CA ASN A 32 0.33 17.80 -2.76
C ASN A 32 -0.44 16.71 -3.52
N PRO A 33 -1.03 17.00 -4.69
CA PRO A 33 -1.63 15.98 -5.56
C PRO A 33 -0.68 14.82 -5.91
N ARG A 34 0.64 15.04 -5.88
CA ARG A 34 1.64 13.97 -6.05
C ARG A 34 1.67 12.96 -4.90
N ASN A 35 1.09 13.31 -3.76
CA ASN A 35 1.01 12.48 -2.57
C ASN A 35 -0.35 11.75 -2.47
N ILE A 36 -0.97 11.42 -3.60
CA ILE A 36 -2.19 10.60 -3.68
C ILE A 36 -1.80 9.13 -3.61
N GLN A 37 -2.56 8.37 -2.81
CA GLN A 37 -2.46 6.92 -2.72
C GLN A 37 -3.72 6.27 -3.30
N PRO A 38 -3.66 5.02 -3.78
CA PRO A 38 -2.48 4.14 -3.83
C PRO A 38 -1.38 4.68 -4.75
N LEU A 39 -0.11 4.52 -4.34
CA LEU A 39 1.02 4.87 -5.19
C LEU A 39 1.22 3.76 -6.21
N VAL A 40 1.02 4.07 -7.49
CA VAL A 40 1.17 3.12 -8.60
C VAL A 40 2.50 3.35 -9.30
N ILE A 41 3.30 2.30 -9.47
CA ILE A 41 4.54 2.35 -10.24
C ILE A 41 4.67 1.14 -11.17
N HIS A 42 5.49 1.31 -12.21
CA HIS A 42 5.98 0.23 -13.05
C HIS A 42 7.46 0.01 -12.79
N TYR A 43 7.87 -1.25 -12.68
CA TYR A 43 9.26 -1.64 -12.53
C TYR A 43 9.51 -2.99 -13.23
N GLN A 44 10.72 -3.55 -13.12
CA GLN A 44 11.07 -4.83 -13.76
C GLN A 44 10.11 -5.97 -13.40
N GLY A 45 9.56 -6.01 -12.17
CA GLY A 45 8.61 -7.03 -11.74
C GLY A 45 7.15 -6.78 -12.14
N GLY A 46 6.87 -5.77 -12.97
CA GLY A 46 5.52 -5.44 -13.41
C GLY A 46 4.96 -4.17 -12.78
N GLN A 47 3.63 -4.08 -12.68
CA GLN A 47 2.94 -2.96 -12.05
C GLN A 47 2.60 -3.31 -10.60
N ILE A 48 2.83 -2.36 -9.70
CA ILE A 48 2.41 -2.47 -8.30
C ILE A 48 1.68 -1.21 -7.86
N ALA A 49 0.67 -1.37 -7.01
CA ALA A 49 -0.04 -0.30 -6.33
C ALA A 49 0.08 -0.50 -4.83
N VAL A 50 0.56 0.51 -4.09
CA VAL A 50 0.76 0.44 -2.63
C VAL A 50 -0.12 1.45 -1.92
N ALA A 51 -0.99 0.96 -1.04
CA ALA A 51 -1.70 1.75 -0.04
C ALA A 51 -1.10 1.50 1.35
N HIS A 52 -0.82 2.57 2.07
CA HIS A 52 -0.11 2.55 3.35
C HIS A 52 -0.87 3.35 4.40
N ASN A 53 -1.21 2.67 5.49
CA ASN A 53 -1.69 3.27 6.72
C ASN A 53 -0.60 3.14 7.79
N GLY A 54 0.03 4.25 8.16
CA GLY A 54 1.13 4.20 9.12
C GLY A 54 2.13 5.33 9.00
N ASN A 55 3.25 5.16 9.68
CA ASN A 55 4.42 6.02 9.59
C ASN A 55 5.68 5.18 9.72
N LEU A 56 6.64 5.39 8.82
CA LEU A 56 7.93 4.73 8.86
C LEU A 56 8.96 5.60 9.60
N THR A 57 9.51 5.11 10.71
CA THR A 57 10.47 5.88 11.52
C THR A 57 11.83 6.01 10.84
N ASN A 58 12.22 5.05 10.00
CA ASN A 58 13.48 5.04 9.28
C ASN A 58 13.38 5.47 7.81
N ALA A 59 12.22 5.96 7.34
CA ALA A 59 12.01 6.32 5.93
C ALA A 59 13.01 7.35 5.40
N LEU A 60 13.36 8.39 6.18
CA LEU A 60 14.32 9.40 5.75
C LEU A 60 15.73 8.81 5.55
N ALA A 61 16.14 7.88 6.41
CA ALA A 61 17.43 7.22 6.30
C ALA A 61 17.49 6.32 5.07
N ILE A 62 16.43 5.54 4.84
CA ILE A 62 16.31 4.68 3.65
C ILE A 62 16.28 5.52 2.38
N ARG A 63 15.50 6.61 2.36
CA ARG A 63 15.43 7.55 1.23
C ARG A 63 16.80 8.09 0.87
N LYS A 64 17.56 8.61 1.84
CA LYS A 64 18.92 9.13 1.60
C LYS A 64 19.86 8.07 1.02
N ARG A 65 19.80 6.84 1.51
CA ARG A 65 20.57 5.71 0.97
C ARG A 65 20.20 5.42 -0.48
N LEU A 66 18.90 5.34 -0.77
CA LEU A 66 18.40 5.09 -2.12
C LEU A 66 18.78 6.21 -3.09
N GLU A 67 18.66 7.47 -2.68
CA GLU A 67 19.09 8.65 -3.46
C GLU A 67 20.59 8.62 -3.75
N ALA A 68 21.43 8.26 -2.76
CA ALA A 68 22.87 8.08 -2.97
C ALA A 68 23.19 6.96 -3.96
N ASP A 69 22.35 5.92 -4.00
CA ASP A 69 22.44 4.82 -4.98
C ASP A 69 21.69 5.10 -6.30
N GLY A 70 21.35 6.37 -6.58
CA GLY A 70 20.80 6.84 -7.85
C GLY A 70 19.27 6.78 -8.00
N SER A 71 18.51 6.44 -6.96
CA SER A 71 17.04 6.51 -7.01
C SER A 71 16.57 7.97 -7.02
N ILE A 72 15.53 8.25 -7.81
CA ILE A 72 14.89 9.57 -7.85
C ILE A 72 13.51 9.46 -7.20
N PHE A 73 13.21 10.34 -6.26
CA PHE A 73 11.92 10.44 -5.58
C PHE A 73 11.11 11.61 -6.13
N GLN A 74 9.85 11.36 -6.49
CA GLN A 74 8.91 12.32 -7.04
C GLN A 74 7.92 12.87 -6.00
N THR A 75 7.85 12.21 -4.84
CA THR A 75 6.90 12.49 -3.76
C THR A 75 7.64 12.63 -2.42
N THR A 76 6.89 13.01 -1.39
CA THR A 76 7.39 13.03 -0.01
C THR A 76 6.79 11.89 0.82
N MET A 77 6.21 10.88 0.18
CA MET A 77 5.50 9.80 0.87
C MET A 77 6.43 8.66 1.26
N ASP A 78 6.22 8.11 2.46
CA ASP A 78 6.81 6.84 2.88
C ASP A 78 6.50 5.70 1.89
N SER A 79 5.33 5.72 1.25
CA SER A 79 4.94 4.74 0.23
C SER A 79 5.92 4.69 -0.94
N GLU A 80 6.59 5.81 -1.28
CA GLU A 80 7.59 5.83 -2.34
C GLU A 80 8.90 5.14 -1.92
N VAL A 81 9.22 5.17 -0.63
CA VAL A 81 10.34 4.41 -0.07
C VAL A 81 10.05 2.91 -0.19
N ILE A 82 8.84 2.48 0.16
CA ILE A 82 8.41 1.07 0.08
C ILE A 82 8.53 0.56 -1.36
N VAL A 83 7.99 1.27 -2.35
CA VAL A 83 8.05 0.80 -3.75
C VAL A 83 9.47 0.77 -4.30
N ASN A 84 10.34 1.71 -3.90
CA ASN A 84 11.76 1.68 -4.31
C ASN A 84 12.50 0.49 -3.70
N LEU A 85 12.21 0.11 -2.45
CA LEU A 85 12.77 -1.09 -1.84
C LEU A 85 12.34 -2.35 -2.58
N ILE A 86 11.04 -2.48 -2.88
CA ILE A 86 10.51 -3.62 -3.66
C ILE A 86 11.19 -3.68 -5.04
N ALA A 87 11.31 -2.53 -5.71
CA ALA A 87 11.86 -2.47 -7.05
C ALA A 87 13.36 -2.81 -7.15
N ARG A 88 14.11 -2.64 -6.05
CA ARG A 88 15.55 -2.93 -5.99
C ARG A 88 15.87 -4.28 -5.35
N SER A 89 14.88 -4.96 -4.79
CA SER A 89 15.07 -6.28 -4.20
C SER A 89 15.53 -7.27 -5.27
N LYS A 90 16.52 -8.09 -4.92
CA LYS A 90 17.08 -9.13 -5.79
C LYS A 90 16.37 -10.48 -5.63
N ALA A 91 15.31 -10.55 -4.83
CA ALA A 91 14.54 -11.76 -4.66
C ALA A 91 13.86 -12.18 -5.97
N GLU A 92 13.61 -13.48 -6.10
CA GLU A 92 13.10 -14.09 -7.33
C GLU A 92 11.62 -13.79 -7.52
N THR A 93 10.83 -13.96 -6.45
CA THR A 93 9.36 -13.80 -6.50
C THR A 93 8.91 -12.42 -6.03
N GLN A 94 7.74 -11.98 -6.51
CA GLN A 94 7.15 -10.69 -6.14
C GLN A 94 6.84 -10.62 -4.63
N GLU A 95 6.38 -11.72 -4.06
CA GLU A 95 6.09 -11.90 -2.64
C GLU A 95 7.36 -11.76 -1.80
N GLU A 96 8.47 -12.38 -2.22
CA GLU A 96 9.74 -12.27 -1.51
C GLU A 96 10.32 -10.86 -1.60
N ARG A 97 10.15 -10.16 -2.73
CA ARG A 97 10.55 -8.74 -2.86
C ARG A 97 9.76 -7.84 -1.92
N ILE A 98 8.46 -8.09 -1.79
CA ILE A 98 7.60 -7.40 -0.80
C ILE A 98 8.06 -7.72 0.61
N ALA A 99 8.34 -8.99 0.92
CA ALA A 99 8.83 -9.41 2.23
C ALA A 99 10.21 -8.81 2.56
N ASP A 100 11.12 -8.74 1.58
CA ASP A 100 12.42 -8.08 1.72
C ASP A 100 12.27 -6.58 2.05
N ALA A 101 11.42 -5.87 1.31
CA ALA A 101 11.11 -4.47 1.61
C ALA A 101 10.50 -4.31 3.01
N ALA A 102 9.56 -5.18 3.39
CA ALA A 102 8.91 -5.16 4.70
C ALA A 102 9.88 -5.40 5.87
N ARG A 103 10.96 -6.17 5.67
CA ARG A 103 12.01 -6.40 6.68
C ARG A 103 12.92 -5.19 6.88
N GLN A 104 13.02 -4.30 5.90
CA GLN A 104 13.91 -3.14 5.95
C GLN A 104 13.24 -1.89 6.56
N ILE A 105 11.91 -1.83 6.56
CA ILE A 105 11.16 -0.69 7.09
C ILE A 105 10.86 -0.85 8.58
N GLU A 106 11.00 0.24 9.33
CA GLU A 106 10.71 0.31 10.75
C GLU A 106 9.58 1.30 11.02
N GLY A 107 8.77 1.03 12.03
CA GLY A 107 7.68 1.89 12.46
C GLY A 107 6.38 1.12 12.65
N ALA A 108 5.26 1.83 12.52
CA ALA A 108 3.92 1.30 12.69
C ALA A 108 3.18 1.42 11.37
N PHE A 109 2.84 0.30 10.74
CA PHE A 109 2.28 0.30 9.39
C PHE A 109 1.41 -0.92 9.08
N SER A 110 0.42 -0.68 8.23
CA SER A 110 -0.29 -1.73 7.49
C SER A 110 -0.31 -1.34 6.02
N LEU A 111 -0.03 -2.32 5.15
CA LEU A 111 0.02 -2.15 3.71
C LEU A 111 -1.01 -3.04 3.05
N VAL A 112 -1.64 -2.50 2.01
CA VAL A 112 -2.35 -3.30 1.00
C VAL A 112 -1.65 -3.03 -0.33
N ILE A 113 -1.17 -4.10 -0.94
CA ILE A 113 -0.38 -4.06 -2.17
C ILE A 113 -1.12 -4.89 -3.24
N THR A 114 -1.40 -4.29 -4.37
CA THR A 114 -1.89 -4.99 -5.56
C THR A 114 -0.76 -5.13 -6.56
N THR A 115 -0.54 -6.35 -7.05
CA THR A 115 0.39 -6.65 -8.15
C THR A 115 -0.43 -6.98 -9.40
N ASN A 116 0.22 -7.51 -10.45
CA ASN A 116 -0.50 -7.97 -11.64
C ASN A 116 -1.45 -9.14 -11.35
N ASP A 117 -1.14 -9.98 -10.36
CA ASP A 117 -1.78 -11.28 -10.14
C ASP A 117 -2.13 -11.59 -8.67
N SER A 118 -1.73 -10.73 -7.72
CA SER A 118 -1.97 -10.94 -6.30
C SER A 118 -2.37 -9.68 -5.54
N LEU A 119 -3.09 -9.92 -4.44
CA LEU A 119 -3.43 -8.93 -3.42
C LEU A 119 -2.71 -9.34 -2.12
N VAL A 120 -1.81 -8.48 -1.64
CA VAL A 120 -0.95 -8.76 -0.50
C VAL A 120 -1.26 -7.79 0.64
N GLY A 121 -1.51 -8.34 1.83
CA GLY A 121 -1.64 -7.59 3.07
C GLY A 121 -0.38 -7.73 3.92
N VAL A 122 0.16 -6.62 4.42
CA VAL A 122 1.33 -6.61 5.31
C VAL A 122 1.00 -5.84 6.57
N ARG A 123 1.39 -6.37 7.73
CA ARG A 123 1.24 -5.70 9.02
C ARG A 123 2.60 -5.64 9.70
N ASP A 124 2.89 -4.53 10.37
CA ASP A 124 4.14 -4.39 11.13
C ASP A 124 4.27 -5.48 12.21
N PRO A 125 5.51 -5.87 12.62
CA PRO A 125 5.72 -6.98 13.55
C PRO A 125 5.03 -6.83 14.91
N GLN A 126 4.74 -5.59 15.33
CA GLN A 126 4.09 -5.29 16.61
C GLN A 126 2.56 -5.18 16.46
N GLY A 127 2.05 -5.21 15.23
CA GLY A 127 0.63 -5.08 14.96
C GLY A 127 0.04 -3.73 15.32
N PHE A 128 0.80 -2.63 15.27
CA PHE A 128 0.33 -1.31 15.70
C PHE A 128 -0.83 -0.77 14.86
N ARG A 129 -0.76 -0.93 13.54
CA ARG A 129 -1.84 -0.52 12.64
C ARG A 129 -2.80 -1.69 12.39
N PRO A 130 -4.12 -1.45 12.36
CA PRO A 130 -5.08 -2.52 12.18
C PRO A 130 -5.17 -2.92 10.70
N LEU A 131 -5.34 -4.21 10.47
CA LEU A 131 -5.59 -4.80 9.16
C LEU A 131 -6.43 -6.07 9.38
N CYS A 132 -7.58 -6.15 8.73
CA CYS A 132 -8.51 -7.26 8.83
C CYS A 132 -8.58 -8.00 7.50
N LEU A 133 -8.71 -9.32 7.57
CA LEU A 133 -8.97 -10.20 6.43
C LEU A 133 -10.42 -10.67 6.48
N GLY A 134 -11.13 -10.48 5.37
CA GLY A 134 -12.45 -11.06 5.15
C GLY A 134 -12.54 -11.79 3.81
N LYS A 135 -13.70 -12.42 3.59
CA LYS A 135 -13.98 -13.19 2.37
C LYS A 135 -15.41 -12.99 1.90
N THR A 136 -15.56 -12.82 0.60
CA THR A 136 -16.84 -12.83 -0.10
C THR A 136 -16.95 -14.09 -0.96
N ALA A 137 -18.09 -14.28 -1.63
CA ALA A 137 -18.22 -15.34 -2.64
C ALA A 137 -17.22 -15.19 -3.81
N ASN A 138 -16.71 -13.97 -4.04
CA ASN A 138 -15.88 -13.62 -5.20
C ASN A 138 -14.38 -13.50 -4.88
N GLY A 139 -13.98 -13.60 -3.61
CA GLY A 139 -12.57 -13.49 -3.24
C GLY A 139 -12.33 -12.91 -1.85
N TYR A 140 -11.05 -12.64 -1.55
CA TYR A 140 -10.59 -12.09 -0.28
C TYR A 140 -10.63 -10.55 -0.28
N VAL A 141 -10.83 -9.98 0.90
CA VAL A 141 -10.87 -8.53 1.11
C VAL A 141 -9.98 -8.17 2.30
N LEU A 142 -9.17 -7.13 2.12
CA LEU A 142 -8.35 -6.53 3.18
C LEU A 142 -8.90 -5.14 3.50
N SER A 143 -8.97 -4.81 4.79
CA SER A 143 -9.44 -3.50 5.25
C SER A 143 -8.77 -3.11 6.55
N SER A 144 -8.55 -1.82 6.81
CA SER A 144 -8.09 -1.35 8.12
C SER A 144 -9.05 -1.75 9.25
N GLU A 145 -10.36 -1.78 9.00
CA GLU A 145 -11.40 -2.03 10.00
C GLU A 145 -12.46 -3.02 9.49
N SER A 146 -13.06 -3.79 10.41
CA SER A 146 -14.07 -4.81 10.08
C SER A 146 -15.38 -4.21 9.56
N CYS A 147 -15.71 -2.97 9.92
CA CYS A 147 -16.93 -2.31 9.46
C CYS A 147 -17.00 -2.20 7.93
N ALA A 148 -15.86 -2.11 7.24
CA ALA A 148 -15.83 -2.14 5.76
C ALA A 148 -16.16 -3.53 5.20
N LEU A 149 -15.81 -4.61 5.93
CA LEU A 149 -16.18 -5.98 5.59
C LEU A 149 -17.69 -6.17 5.78
N ASP A 150 -18.24 -5.67 6.88
CA ASP A 150 -19.68 -5.71 7.16
C ASP A 150 -20.49 -4.99 6.08
N ALA A 151 -20.02 -3.81 5.64
CA ALA A 151 -20.66 -3.00 4.61
C ALA A 151 -20.82 -3.74 3.27
N ILE A 152 -19.90 -4.64 2.95
CA ILE A 152 -19.94 -5.45 1.72
C ILE A 152 -20.39 -6.90 1.97
N LYS A 153 -20.84 -7.21 3.20
CA LYS A 153 -21.25 -8.55 3.62
C LYS A 153 -20.16 -9.61 3.45
N ALA A 154 -18.90 -9.24 3.67
CA ALA A 154 -17.79 -10.19 3.72
C ALA A 154 -17.77 -10.90 5.08
N GLU A 155 -17.55 -12.21 5.07
CA GLU A 155 -17.26 -13.00 6.26
C GLU A 155 -15.92 -12.53 6.86
N PHE A 156 -15.93 -12.15 8.13
CA PHE A 156 -14.71 -11.82 8.86
C PHE A 156 -13.92 -13.11 9.16
N ILE A 157 -12.65 -13.15 8.75
CA ILE A 157 -11.77 -14.31 9.00
C ILE A 157 -10.89 -14.04 10.24
N ARG A 158 -10.14 -12.92 10.24
CA ARG A 158 -9.21 -12.56 11.32
C ARG A 158 -8.69 -11.11 11.21
N HIS A 159 -8.05 -10.65 12.28
CA HIS A 159 -7.19 -9.46 12.30
C HIS A 159 -5.72 -9.80 11.96
#